data_AF-A0A6L8GAK9-F1
#
_entry.id   AF-A0A6L8GAK9-F1
#
_cell.length_a   1.000
_cell.length_b   1.000
_cell.length_c   1.000
_cell.angle_alpha   90.00
_cell.angle_beta   90.00
_cell.angle_gamma   90.00
#
_symmetry.space_group_name_H-M   'P 1'
#
loop_
_entity.id
_entity.type
_entity.pdbx_description
1 polymer ?
#
loop_
_entity_poly.entity_id
_entity_poly.type
_entity_poly.pdbx_seq_one_letter_code
_entity_poly.pdbx_strand_id
1 'polypeptide(L)'
;MNPFTIAILTDTHIRAPGGDQSSPYPVNTRANARARYAVEVIRAEERAFAVHLGDIVHPLPHMATYADAADEAHRILSPLAPKLHLVPGNHDIGDKPHDASPAGPVNETSRATYRDAFG
;
A
#
# COMPACT_ATOMS: atom_id res chain seq x y z
N MET A 1 -20.66 -22.72 -15.16
CA MET A 1 -20.14 -22.28 -13.84
C MET A 1 -19.17 -21.14 -14.10
N ASN A 2 -19.34 -19.99 -13.45
CA ASN A 2 -18.30 -18.95 -13.49
C ASN A 2 -17.07 -19.47 -12.75
N PRO A 3 -15.85 -19.32 -13.30
CA PRO A 3 -14.64 -19.71 -12.59
C PRO A 3 -14.48 -18.87 -11.33
N PHE A 4 -13.89 -19.46 -10.28
CA PHE A 4 -13.49 -18.71 -9.11
C PHE A 4 -12.31 -17.80 -9.46
N THR A 5 -12.51 -16.49 -9.35
CA THR A 5 -11.53 -15.47 -9.73
C THR A 5 -11.23 -14.54 -8.58
N ILE A 6 -9.95 -14.26 -8.37
CA ILE A 6 -9.44 -13.28 -7.40
C ILE A 6 -8.65 -12.19 -8.14
N ALA A 7 -8.55 -11.02 -7.54
CA ALA A 7 -7.66 -9.95 -8.01
C ALA A 7 -6.43 -9.82 -7.11
N ILE A 8 -5.29 -9.51 -7.71
CA ILE A 8 -4.03 -9.25 -7.01
C ILE A 8 -3.57 -7.84 -7.38
N LEU A 9 -3.21 -7.07 -6.35
CA LEU A 9 -2.56 -5.77 -6.44
C LEU A 9 -1.32 -5.81 -5.53
N THR A 10 -0.28 -5.04 -5.85
CA THR A 10 0.95 -5.01 -5.05
C THR A 10 1.73 -3.73 -5.33
N ASP A 11 2.63 -3.36 -4.43
CA ASP A 11 3.62 -2.29 -4.63
C ASP A 11 3.00 -0.98 -5.13
N THR A 12 1.81 -0.65 -4.62
CA THR A 12 1.11 0.56 -5.07
C THR A 12 1.85 1.81 -4.63
N HIS A 13 2.61 1.72 -3.53
CA HIS A 13 3.43 2.79 -2.99
C HIS A 13 2.66 4.12 -2.97
N ILE A 14 1.43 4.07 -2.47
CA ILE A 14 0.55 5.24 -2.37
C ILE A 14 1.25 6.29 -1.52
N ARG A 15 1.15 7.53 -1.98
CA ARG A 15 1.83 8.69 -1.39
C ARG A 15 0.83 9.63 -0.76
N ALA A 16 1.29 10.43 0.18
CA ALA A 16 0.49 11.51 0.75
C ALA A 16 0.05 12.49 -0.37
N PRO A 17 -1.20 13.01 -0.36
CA PRO A 17 -1.70 13.91 -1.41
C PRO A 17 -0.88 15.20 -1.57
N GLY A 18 -0.31 15.73 -0.48
CA GLY A 18 0.60 16.88 -0.49
C GLY A 18 1.99 16.57 -1.03
N GLY A 19 2.25 15.31 -1.39
CA GLY A 19 3.57 14.80 -1.68
C GLY A 19 4.39 14.56 -0.42
N ASP A 20 5.52 13.89 -0.59
CA ASP A 20 6.50 13.61 0.44
C ASP A 20 7.91 13.58 -0.19
N GLN A 21 8.95 13.39 0.62
CA GLN A 21 10.31 13.14 0.15
C GLN A 21 10.69 11.66 0.35
N SER A 22 9.70 10.76 0.37
CA SER A 22 9.93 9.32 0.58
C SER A 22 10.59 8.63 -0.60
N SER A 23 10.60 9.27 -1.78
CA SER A 23 11.18 8.71 -3.00
C SER A 23 11.93 9.75 -3.85
N PRO A 24 13.15 9.44 -4.33
CA PRO A 24 13.89 10.33 -5.22
C PRO A 24 13.44 10.26 -6.68
N TYR A 25 12.61 9.27 -7.05
CA TYR A 25 12.29 8.99 -8.45
C TYR A 25 11.06 9.76 -8.94
N PRO A 26 11.18 10.60 -9.99
CA PRO A 26 10.06 11.40 -10.48
C PRO A 26 8.83 10.58 -10.90
N VAL A 27 9.02 9.34 -11.32
CA VAL A 27 7.94 8.42 -11.71
C VAL A 27 6.96 8.14 -10.56
N ASN A 28 7.41 8.22 -9.30
CA ASN A 28 6.57 7.93 -8.14
C ASN A 28 5.56 9.03 -7.83
N THR A 29 5.68 10.21 -8.45
CA THR A 29 4.59 11.20 -8.49
C THR A 29 3.32 10.68 -9.16
N ARG A 30 3.42 9.61 -9.96
CA ARG A 30 2.29 8.97 -10.66
C ARG A 30 1.68 7.80 -9.88
N ALA A 31 2.23 7.43 -8.72
CA ALA A 31 1.80 6.25 -7.96
C ALA A 31 0.29 6.25 -7.67
N ASN A 32 -0.23 7.32 -7.06
CA ASN A 32 -1.65 7.40 -6.71
C ASN A 32 -2.58 7.32 -7.93
N ALA A 33 -2.20 7.93 -9.07
CA ALA A 33 -2.99 7.85 -10.29
C ALA A 33 -3.05 6.42 -10.85
N ARG A 34 -1.91 5.70 -10.82
CA ARG A 34 -1.84 4.29 -11.24
C ARG A 34 -2.64 3.39 -10.30
N ALA A 35 -2.55 3.60 -8.99
CA ALA A 35 -3.32 2.86 -8.00
C ALA A 35 -4.83 3.04 -8.22
N ARG A 36 -5.32 4.27 -8.41
CA ARG A 36 -6.73 4.54 -8.73
C ARG A 36 -7.18 3.85 -10.01
N TYR A 37 -6.37 3.92 -11.07
CA TYR A 37 -6.68 3.23 -12.32
C TYR A 37 -6.78 1.72 -12.14
N ALA A 38 -5.82 1.10 -11.44
CA ALA A 38 -5.84 -0.33 -11.16
C ALA A 38 -7.06 -0.73 -10.34
N VAL A 39 -7.42 0.05 -9.32
CA VAL A 39 -8.63 -0.17 -8.52
C VAL A 39 -9.89 -0.12 -9.38
N GLU A 40 -10.04 0.85 -10.28
CA GLU A 40 -11.21 0.92 -11.15
C GLU A 40 -11.31 -0.29 -12.09
N VAL A 41 -10.18 -0.76 -12.63
CA VAL A 41 -10.14 -2.01 -13.40
C VAL A 41 -10.55 -3.20 -12.52
N ILE A 42 -10.03 -3.29 -11.29
CA ILE A 42 -10.36 -4.33 -10.30
C ILE A 42 -11.78 -4.21 -9.72
N ARG A 43 -12.44 -3.08 -9.90
CA ARG A 43 -13.84 -2.89 -9.53
C ARG A 43 -14.81 -3.30 -10.64
N ALA A 44 -14.42 -3.18 -11.91
CA ALA A 44 -15.34 -3.30 -13.06
C ALA A 44 -15.80 -4.73 -13.41
N GLU A 45 -14.99 -5.75 -13.14
CA GLU A 45 -15.31 -7.18 -13.27
C GLU A 45 -15.81 -7.80 -11.95
N GLU A 46 -16.47 -8.95 -12.08
CA GLU A 46 -16.90 -9.81 -10.98
C GLU A 46 -15.70 -10.60 -10.39
N ARG A 47 -15.42 -10.44 -9.10
CA ARG A 47 -14.38 -11.19 -8.36
C ARG A 47 -14.90 -11.67 -7.01
N ALA A 48 -14.31 -12.75 -6.51
CA ALA A 48 -14.56 -13.23 -5.16
C ALA A 48 -14.03 -12.23 -4.12
N PHE A 49 -12.77 -11.81 -4.25
CA PHE A 49 -12.10 -10.81 -3.41
C PHE A 49 -10.81 -10.29 -4.09
N ALA A 50 -10.19 -9.28 -3.51
CA ALA A 50 -8.89 -8.75 -3.90
C ALA A 50 -7.86 -8.93 -2.76
N VAL A 51 -6.58 -9.10 -3.11
CA VAL A 51 -5.47 -9.12 -2.15
C VAL A 51 -4.43 -8.08 -2.57
N HIS A 52 -4.03 -7.23 -1.63
CA HIS A 52 -2.86 -6.36 -1.76
C HIS A 52 -1.64 -7.03 -1.10
N LEU A 53 -0.59 -7.31 -1.87
CA LEU A 53 0.58 -8.08 -1.41
C LEU A 53 1.70 -7.23 -0.79
N GLY A 54 1.35 -6.10 -0.17
CA GLY A 54 2.31 -5.23 0.51
C GLY A 54 2.85 -4.08 -0.31
N ASP A 55 3.68 -3.29 0.36
CA ASP A 55 4.20 -2.00 -0.07
C ASP A 55 3.06 -1.07 -0.50
N ILE A 56 2.09 -0.94 0.42
CA ILE A 56 0.83 -0.21 0.21
C ILE A 56 1.10 1.28 0.10
N VAL A 57 1.90 1.82 1.02
CA VAL A 57 2.31 3.22 1.03
C VAL A 57 3.82 3.35 0.80
N HIS A 58 4.25 4.44 0.19
CA HIS A 58 5.68 4.71 0.00
C HIS A 58 6.40 5.21 1.26
N PRO A 59 5.89 6.20 2.03
CA PRO A 59 6.55 6.63 3.25
C PRO A 59 6.64 5.47 4.24
N LEU A 60 7.77 5.39 4.93
CA LEU A 60 8.00 4.38 5.95
C LEU A 60 7.26 4.76 7.25
N PRO A 61 6.96 3.81 8.14
CA PRO A 61 6.18 4.04 9.37
C PRO A 61 6.69 5.17 10.28
N HIS A 62 7.98 5.47 10.25
CA HIS A 62 8.60 6.51 11.07
C HIS A 62 8.57 7.92 10.41
N MET A 63 8.12 8.02 9.16
CA MET A 63 8.09 9.29 8.44
C MET A 63 6.82 10.08 8.77
N ALA A 64 6.95 11.41 8.88
CA ALA A 64 5.83 12.29 9.26
C ALA A 64 4.61 12.20 8.33
N THR A 65 4.81 11.86 7.05
CA THR A 65 3.74 11.77 6.04
C THR A 65 3.09 10.39 5.96
N TYR A 66 3.44 9.44 6.84
CA TYR A 66 2.89 8.09 6.81
C TYR A 66 1.37 8.08 7.00
N ALA A 67 0.86 8.78 8.01
CA ALA A 67 -0.58 8.83 8.30
C ALA A 67 -1.38 9.36 7.11
N ASP A 68 -0.97 10.50 6.53
CA ASP A 68 -1.62 11.07 5.35
C ASP A 68 -1.60 10.13 4.13
N ALA A 69 -0.53 9.34 3.97
CA ALA A 69 -0.44 8.35 2.91
C ALA A 69 -1.34 7.14 3.18
N ALA A 70 -1.46 6.70 4.44
CA ALA A 70 -2.35 5.62 4.84
C ALA A 70 -3.83 6.00 4.65
N ASP A 71 -4.22 7.22 5.03
CA ASP A 71 -5.57 7.76 4.79
C ASP A 71 -5.88 7.80 3.29
N GLU A 72 -4.92 8.24 2.48
CA GLU A 72 -5.06 8.25 1.03
C GLU A 72 -5.13 6.84 0.43
N ALA A 73 -4.39 5.88 1.01
CA ALA A 73 -4.47 4.47 0.61
C ALA A 73 -5.87 3.90 0.89
N HIS A 74 -6.43 4.12 2.08
CA HIS A 74 -7.81 3.73 2.39
C HIS A 74 -8.80 4.35 1.41
N ARG A 75 -8.66 5.63 1.10
CA ARG A 75 -9.55 6.31 0.15
C ARG A 75 -9.45 5.69 -1.25
N ILE A 76 -8.24 5.49 -1.76
CA ILE A 76 -8.01 4.92 -3.10
C ILE A 76 -8.50 3.47 -3.18
N LEU A 77 -8.26 2.67 -2.14
CA LEU A 77 -8.57 1.24 -2.10
C LEU A 77 -10.01 0.94 -1.67
N SER A 78 -10.72 1.91 -1.09
CA SER A 78 -12.11 1.78 -0.62
C SER A 78 -13.09 1.15 -1.61
N PRO A 79 -12.98 1.33 -2.94
CA PRO A 79 -13.90 0.68 -3.87
C PRO A 79 -13.78 -0.86 -3.92
N LEU A 80 -12.70 -1.43 -3.36
CA LEU A 80 -12.49 -2.88 -3.25
C LEU A 80 -12.98 -3.43 -1.89
N ALA A 81 -13.33 -2.56 -0.94
CA ALA A 81 -13.89 -2.96 0.34
C ALA A 81 -15.34 -3.51 0.17
N PRO A 82 -15.79 -4.42 1.04
CA PRO A 82 -15.09 -5.00 2.19
C PRO A 82 -14.26 -6.25 1.83
N LYS A 83 -14.17 -6.62 0.55
CA LYS A 83 -13.52 -7.86 0.08
C LYS A 83 -12.06 -7.63 -0.31
N LEU A 84 -11.38 -6.71 0.38
CA LEU A 84 -9.97 -6.44 0.19
C LEU A 84 -9.21 -7.00 1.39
N HIS A 85 -8.22 -7.82 1.12
CA HIS A 85 -7.28 -8.33 2.11
C HIS A 85 -5.92 -7.67 1.90
N LEU A 86 -5.28 -7.26 3.00
CA LEU A 86 -4.00 -6.58 2.97
C LEU A 86 -2.95 -7.45 3.63
N VAL A 87 -1.77 -7.51 3.01
CA VAL A 87 -0.55 -8.11 3.56
C VAL A 87 0.50 -7.00 3.59
N PRO A 88 1.33 -6.87 4.63
CA PRO A 88 2.40 -5.88 4.66
C PRO A 88 3.62 -6.32 3.82
N GLY A 89 4.28 -5.36 3.19
CA GLY A 89 5.61 -5.49 2.60
C GLY A 89 6.70 -4.84 3.46
N ASN A 90 7.92 -4.73 2.93
CA ASN A 90 9.04 -4.16 3.68
C ASN A 90 8.92 -2.64 3.89
N HIS A 91 8.25 -1.91 3.00
CA HIS A 91 7.94 -0.49 3.23
C HIS A 91 6.91 -0.29 4.35
N ASP A 92 6.06 -1.29 4.58
CA ASP A 92 4.96 -1.20 5.53
C ASP A 92 5.38 -1.51 6.96
N ILE A 93 6.24 -2.53 7.17
CA ILE A 93 6.66 -2.98 8.51
C ILE A 93 8.18 -3.01 8.72
N GLY A 94 8.97 -2.68 7.72
CA GLY A 94 10.44 -2.79 7.75
C GLY A 94 10.95 -4.07 7.09
N ASP A 95 12.25 -4.08 6.79
CA ASP A 95 12.92 -5.14 6.03
C ASP A 95 13.71 -6.10 6.93
N LYS A 96 14.30 -7.13 6.33
CA LYS A 96 15.37 -7.92 6.93
C LYS A 96 16.56 -7.00 7.27
N PRO A 97 17.27 -7.24 8.39
CA PRO A 97 18.43 -6.43 8.74
C PRO A 97 19.48 -6.40 7.62
N HIS A 98 19.62 -5.25 6.97
CA HIS A 98 20.55 -5.04 5.87
C HIS A 98 20.90 -3.55 5.72
N ASP A 99 22.18 -3.19 5.81
CA ASP A 99 22.62 -1.79 5.83
C ASP A 99 22.34 -1.02 4.54
N ALA A 100 22.19 -1.72 3.41
CA ALA A 100 21.83 -1.09 2.14
C ALA A 100 20.32 -1.07 1.85
N SER A 101 19.47 -1.61 2.73
CA SER A 101 18.02 -1.54 2.52
C SER A 101 17.53 -0.12 2.82
N PRO A 102 16.70 0.48 1.96
CA PRO A 102 16.12 1.79 2.24
C PRO A 102 15.13 1.75 3.41
N ALA A 103 14.50 0.60 3.65
CA ALA A 103 13.63 0.38 4.80
C ALA A 103 14.48 -0.10 5.98
N GLY A 104 14.29 0.52 7.14
CA GLY A 104 14.92 0.05 8.37
C GLY A 104 14.46 -1.36 8.75
N PRO A 105 15.19 -2.07 9.63
CA PRO A 105 14.79 -3.39 10.09
C PRO A 105 13.39 -3.38 10.70
N VAL A 106 12.62 -4.45 10.44
CA VAL A 106 11.32 -4.67 11.09
C VAL A 106 11.46 -4.60 12.62
N ASN A 107 10.56 -3.86 13.27
CA ASN A 107 10.53 -3.69 14.72
C ASN A 107 9.09 -3.62 15.25
N GLU A 108 8.93 -3.53 16.57
CA GLU A 108 7.61 -3.50 17.20
C GLU A 108 6.82 -2.23 16.84
N THR A 109 7.50 -1.08 16.76
CA THR A 109 6.87 0.19 16.40
C THR A 109 6.32 0.17 14.99
N SER A 110 7.10 -0.26 13.99
CA SER A 110 6.64 -0.32 12.60
C SER A 110 5.46 -1.29 12.43
N ARG A 111 5.48 -2.43 13.13
CA ARG A 111 4.36 -3.39 13.14
C ARG A 111 3.11 -2.82 13.80
N ALA A 112 3.26 -2.07 14.90
CA ALA A 112 2.14 -1.41 15.57
C ALA A 112 1.53 -0.32 14.69
N THR A 113 2.38 0.55 14.10
CA THR A 113 1.94 1.60 13.17
C THR A 113 1.17 1.03 11.98
N TYR A 114 1.65 -0.06 11.36
CA TYR A 114 0.92 -0.72 10.28
C TYR A 114 -0.43 -1.27 10.75
N ARG A 115 -0.46 -1.94 11.91
CA ARG A 115 -1.69 -2.53 12.45
C ARG A 115 -2.74 -1.47 12.79
N ASP A 116 -2.32 -0.36 13.36
CA ASP A 116 -3.22 0.74 13.69
C ASP A 116 -3.80 1.38 12.41
N ALA A 117 -2.99 1.43 11.35
CA ALA A 117 -3.43 1.98 10.06
C ALA A 117 -4.31 1.01 9.26
N PHE A 118 -3.97 -0.28 9.18
CA PHE A 118 -4.55 -1.21 8.20
C PHE A 118 -5.22 -2.46 8.78
N GLY A 119 -5.13 -2.69 10.10
CA GLY A 119 -5.66 -3.87 10.80
C GLY A 119 -4.67 -5.02 10.94
#